data_AF-A0ABD5KD84-F1
#
_entry.id   AF-A0ABD5KD84-F1
#
_cell.length_a   1.000
_cell.length_b   1.000
_cell.length_c   1.000
_cell.angle_alpha   90.00
_cell.angle_beta   90.00
_cell.angle_gamma   90.00
#
_symmetry.space_group_name_H-M   'P 1'
#
loop_
_entity.id
_entity.type
_entity.pdbx_description
1 polymer ?
#
loop_
_entity_poly.entity_id
_entity_poly.type
_entity_poly.pdbx_seq_one_letter_code
_entity_poly.pdbx_strand_id
1 'polypeptide(L)'
;MKFKSLTICALLGVSMLLGSVSASAAPVDTNSVSPFANQSLVLRVGEIHNFNGTISMVDNIQNVIAVTYPTTIRGIKPGQAKLRVYSNGVYTYYDILVKSSI
;
A
#
# COMPACT_ATOMS: atom_id res chain seq x y z
N MET A 1 -19.96 33.83 61.44
CA MET A 1 -20.90 33.49 60.34
C MET A 1 -20.11 33.19 59.07
N LYS A 2 -20.37 32.01 58.47
CA LYS A 2 -20.52 31.69 57.03
C LYS A 2 -19.37 31.96 56.02
N PHE A 3 -18.86 30.84 55.45
CA PHE A 3 -18.64 30.49 54.02
C PHE A 3 -17.84 31.46 53.11
N LYS A 4 -16.93 31.08 52.19
CA LYS A 4 -16.95 29.98 51.20
C LYS A 4 -15.63 30.05 50.35
N SER A 5 -15.09 28.89 49.91
CA SER A 5 -14.38 28.54 48.64
C SER A 5 -13.30 29.47 48.02
N LEU A 6 -12.20 29.02 47.37
CA LEU A 6 -12.21 28.25 46.11
C LEU A 6 -10.78 27.79 45.67
N THR A 7 -10.62 26.49 45.41
CA THR A 7 -9.83 25.82 44.32
C THR A 7 -8.30 26.06 44.21
N ILE A 8 -7.41 25.15 44.62
CA ILE A 8 -6.90 23.89 43.99
C ILE A 8 -6.49 24.03 42.50
N CYS A 9 -5.18 24.13 42.24
CA CYS A 9 -4.57 23.71 40.97
C CYS A 9 -3.27 22.92 41.25
N ALA A 10 -3.40 21.76 41.87
CA ALA A 10 -2.37 20.72 41.80
C ALA A 10 -2.52 20.02 40.45
N LEU A 11 -1.81 20.50 39.43
CA LEU A 11 -1.72 19.80 38.14
C LEU A 11 -0.74 18.63 38.33
N LEU A 12 -1.27 17.53 38.88
CA LEU A 12 -0.56 16.27 39.03
C LEU A 12 -0.28 15.68 37.64
N GLY A 13 0.97 15.22 37.50
CA GLY A 13 1.53 14.71 36.25
C GLY A 13 0.65 13.66 35.61
N VAL A 14 0.30 13.90 34.34
CA VAL A 14 -0.24 12.87 33.48
C VAL A 14 0.89 11.90 33.18
N SER A 15 0.85 10.76 33.87
CA SER A 15 1.66 9.59 33.58
C SER A 15 1.57 9.30 32.07
N MET A 16 2.72 9.37 31.39
CA MET A 16 2.86 8.88 30.03
C MET A 16 2.76 7.35 30.08
N LEU A 17 1.53 6.85 30.06
CA LEU A 17 1.26 5.44 29.82
C LEU A 17 1.67 5.18 28.37
N LEU A 18 2.89 4.67 28.17
CA LEU A 18 3.30 4.04 26.92
C LEU A 18 2.39 2.82 26.71
N GLY A 19 1.20 3.06 26.18
CA GLY A 19 0.43 2.05 25.50
C GLY A 19 1.24 1.62 24.30
N SER A 20 1.78 0.42 24.36
CA SER A 20 2.30 -0.31 23.21
C SER A 20 1.26 -0.21 22.10
N VAL A 21 1.51 0.66 21.12
CA VAL A 21 0.81 0.62 19.84
C VAL A 21 1.20 -0.69 19.19
N SER A 22 0.39 -1.72 19.42
CA SER A 22 0.31 -2.84 18.50
C SER A 22 -0.11 -2.22 17.17
N ALA A 23 0.87 -1.95 16.31
CA ALA A 23 0.63 -1.73 14.90
C ALA A 23 0.05 -3.05 14.37
N SER A 24 -1.24 -3.25 14.58
CA SER A 24 -2.02 -4.16 13.75
C SER A 24 -1.93 -3.58 12.37
N ALA A 25 -0.97 -4.07 11.58
CA ALA A 25 -1.02 -3.96 10.15
C ALA A 25 -2.43 -4.44 9.77
N ALA A 26 -3.29 -3.50 9.40
CA ALA A 26 -4.60 -3.84 8.86
C ALA A 26 -4.34 -4.87 7.76
N PRO A 27 -5.09 -5.98 7.71
CA PRO A 27 -4.95 -6.93 6.62
C PRO A 27 -5.01 -6.11 5.33
N VAL A 28 -3.92 -6.12 4.57
CA VAL A 28 -3.93 -5.56 3.21
C VAL A 28 -5.02 -6.33 2.51
N ASP A 29 -6.12 -5.65 2.22
CA ASP A 29 -7.28 -6.24 1.57
C ASP A 29 -6.82 -6.77 0.22
N THR A 30 -6.47 -8.06 0.16
CA THR A 30 -5.95 -8.68 -1.04
C THR A 30 -7.03 -8.89 -2.11
N ASN A 31 -8.26 -8.42 -1.84
CA ASN A 31 -9.43 -8.57 -2.71
C ASN A 31 -9.86 -7.25 -3.35
N SER A 32 -9.13 -6.15 -3.14
CA SER A 32 -9.44 -4.88 -3.79
C SER A 32 -8.94 -4.86 -5.24
N VAL A 33 -9.55 -5.72 -6.07
CA VAL A 33 -9.53 -5.54 -7.53
C VAL A 33 -10.17 -4.17 -7.77
N SER A 34 -9.37 -3.22 -8.27
CA SER A 34 -9.91 -1.91 -8.63
C SER A 34 -11.08 -2.12 -9.59
N PRO A 35 -12.20 -1.37 -9.47
CA PRO A 35 -13.32 -1.44 -10.42
C PRO A 35 -12.93 -1.06 -11.86
N PHE A 36 -11.65 -0.72 -12.09
CA PHE A 36 -11.06 -0.35 -13.37
C PHE A 36 -9.93 -1.29 -13.83
N ALA A 37 -9.58 -2.34 -13.06
CA ALA A 37 -8.56 -3.30 -13.49
C ALA A 37 -9.18 -4.27 -14.50
N ASN A 38 -8.81 -4.12 -15.78
CA ASN A 38 -9.29 -5.01 -16.85
C ASN A 38 -8.64 -6.40 -16.76
N GLN A 39 -7.46 -6.49 -16.16
CA GLN A 39 -6.71 -7.75 -16.02
C GLN A 39 -5.96 -7.83 -14.70
N SER A 40 -5.73 -9.04 -14.21
CA SER A 40 -4.90 -9.32 -13.05
C SER A 40 -3.67 -10.11 -13.45
N LEU A 41 -2.51 -9.75 -12.92
CA LEU A 41 -1.25 -10.46 -13.11
C LEU A 41 -0.68 -10.84 -11.75
N VAL A 42 -0.37 -12.12 -11.57
CA VAL A 42 0.28 -12.63 -10.36
C VAL A 42 1.76 -12.84 -10.67
N LEU A 43 2.63 -12.27 -9.83
CA LEU A 43 4.07 -12.42 -9.92
C LEU A 43 4.63 -12.95 -8.60
N ARG A 44 5.81 -13.55 -8.62
CA ARG A 44 6.60 -13.81 -7.42
C ARG A 44 7.67 -12.74 -7.21
N VAL A 45 8.16 -12.63 -5.98
CA VAL A 45 9.35 -11.82 -5.70
C VAL A 45 10.52 -12.32 -6.54
N GLY A 46 11.18 -11.42 -7.25
CA GLY A 46 12.26 -11.72 -8.20
C GLY A 46 11.79 -12.00 -9.63
N GLU A 47 10.51 -12.30 -9.84
CA GLU A 47 9.97 -12.60 -11.17
C GLU A 47 9.89 -11.35 -12.04
N ILE A 48 10.21 -11.52 -13.33
CA ILE A 48 10.21 -10.46 -14.33
C ILE A 48 9.08 -10.73 -15.32
N HIS A 49 8.29 -9.70 -15.63
CA HIS A 49 7.26 -9.76 -16.64
C HIS A 49 7.45 -8.67 -17.68
N ASN A 50 7.32 -9.06 -18.94
CA ASN A 50 7.41 -8.17 -20.09
C ASN A 50 6.02 -7.93 -20.68
N PHE A 51 5.62 -6.68 -20.75
CA PHE A 51 4.41 -6.24 -21.43
C PHE A 51 4.72 -5.85 -22.87
N ASN A 52 3.75 -6.08 -23.76
CA ASN A 52 3.81 -5.62 -25.14
C ASN A 52 3.24 -4.20 -25.27
N GLY A 53 3.85 -3.22 -24.59
CA GLY A 53 3.39 -1.82 -24.59
C GLY A 53 4.09 -0.96 -23.54
N THR A 54 3.77 0.34 -23.54
CA THR A 54 4.35 1.31 -22.60
C THR A 54 3.62 1.29 -21.27
N ILE A 55 4.35 1.01 -20.20
CA ILE A 55 3.87 1.00 -18.83
C ILE A 55 3.82 2.43 -18.29
N SER A 56 2.72 2.76 -17.62
CA SER A 56 2.64 3.89 -16.70
C SER A 56 2.18 3.36 -15.34
N MET A 57 2.93 3.68 -14.28
CA MET A 57 2.48 3.33 -12.94
C MET A 57 1.27 4.17 -12.55
N VAL A 58 0.27 3.51 -11.97
CA VAL A 58 -0.94 4.15 -11.45
C VAL A 58 -0.86 4.19 -9.94
N ASP A 59 -0.52 3.07 -9.31
CA ASP A 59 -0.33 2.96 -7.87
C ASP A 59 0.80 1.98 -7.54
N ASN A 60 1.76 2.40 -6.74
CA ASN A 60 2.82 1.54 -6.22
C ASN A 60 3.34 2.12 -4.90
N ILE A 61 2.43 2.47 -3.98
CA ILE A 61 2.74 3.20 -2.74
C ILE A 61 3.80 2.45 -1.90
N GLN A 62 3.73 1.13 -1.92
CA GLN A 62 4.67 0.30 -1.16
C GLN A 62 5.94 -0.05 -1.94
N ASN A 63 6.11 0.36 -3.19
CA ASN A 63 7.26 -0.04 -4.02
C ASN A 63 7.37 -1.57 -4.16
N VAL A 64 6.25 -2.21 -4.45
CA VAL A 64 6.06 -3.67 -4.58
C VAL A 64 6.70 -4.19 -5.87
N ILE A 65 6.65 -3.38 -6.92
CA ILE A 65 7.24 -3.67 -8.24
C ILE A 65 8.29 -2.61 -8.62
N ALA A 66 9.30 -3.01 -9.38
CA ALA A 66 10.24 -2.12 -10.05
C ALA A 66 9.94 -2.11 -11.54
N VAL A 67 9.87 -0.93 -12.14
CA VAL A 67 9.85 -0.77 -13.60
C VAL A 67 11.30 -0.65 -14.06
N THR A 68 11.81 -1.63 -14.79
CA THR A 68 13.22 -1.65 -15.25
C THR A 68 13.37 -1.00 -16.62
N TYR A 69 12.36 -1.18 -17.47
CA TYR A 69 12.22 -0.58 -18.79
C TYR A 69 10.75 -0.20 -18.96
N PRO A 70 10.39 0.72 -19.87
CA PRO A 70 9.00 1.11 -20.10
C PRO A 70 8.10 -0.07 -20.51
N THR A 71 8.63 -1.26 -20.73
CA THR A 71 7.92 -2.50 -21.08
C THR A 71 8.05 -3.60 -20.03
N THR A 72 8.88 -3.43 -19.00
CA THR A 72 9.27 -4.54 -18.11
C THR A 72 9.11 -4.18 -16.64
N ILE A 73 8.44 -5.06 -15.89
CA ILE A 73 8.35 -4.98 -14.44
C ILE A 73 9.04 -6.17 -13.77
N ARG A 74 9.47 -5.96 -12.52
CA ARG A 74 10.01 -6.99 -11.64
C ARG A 74 9.33 -6.91 -10.28
N GLY A 75 8.90 -8.06 -9.74
CA GLY A 75 8.42 -8.14 -8.36
C GLY A 75 9.58 -7.95 -7.39
N ILE A 76 9.49 -6.97 -6.48
CA ILE A 76 10.54 -6.70 -5.47
C ILE A 76 10.16 -7.29 -4.11
N LYS A 77 8.90 -7.15 -3.72
CA LYS A 77 8.40 -7.66 -2.45
C LYS A 77 6.92 -8.02 -2.54
N PRO A 78 6.37 -8.80 -1.60
CA PRO A 78 4.96 -9.15 -1.61
C PRO A 78 4.07 -7.94 -1.41
N GLY A 79 2.94 -7.91 -2.11
CA GLY A 79 1.98 -6.81 -2.04
C GLY A 79 1.20 -6.63 -3.33
N GLN A 80 0.53 -5.51 -3.45
CA GLN A 80 -0.23 -5.14 -4.64
C GLN A 80 0.30 -3.86 -5.26
N ALA A 81 0.25 -3.79 -6.58
CA ALA A 81 0.55 -2.59 -7.36
C ALA A 81 -0.42 -2.50 -8.53
N LYS A 82 -0.64 -1.29 -9.03
CA LYS A 82 -1.53 -1.01 -10.16
C LYS A 82 -0.76 -0.25 -11.21
N LEU A 83 -0.89 -0.71 -12.45
CA LEU A 83 -0.27 -0.06 -13.59
C LEU A 83 -1.24 -0.05 -14.76
N ARG A 84 -0.96 0.80 -15.74
CA ARG A 84 -1.63 0.77 -17.03
C ARG A 84 -0.59 0.53 -18.12
N VAL A 85 -0.97 -0.24 -19.13
CA VAL A 85 -0.17 -0.51 -20.31
C VAL A 85 -0.88 0.12 -21.50
N TYR A 86 -0.18 0.98 -22.22
CA TYR A 86 -0.62 1.52 -23.49
C TYR A 86 -0.06 0.67 -24.62
N SER A 87 -0.95 0.08 -25.41
CA SER A 87 -0.59 -0.73 -26.57
C SER A 87 -1.65 -0.60 -27.66
N ASN A 88 -1.23 -0.45 -28.92
CA ASN A 88 -2.12 -0.36 -30.08
C ASN A 88 -3.25 0.68 -29.93
N GLY A 89 -2.97 1.84 -29.31
CA GLY A 89 -3.96 2.89 -29.13
C GLY A 89 -4.88 2.74 -27.91
N VAL A 90 -4.76 1.66 -27.14
CA VAL A 90 -5.65 1.33 -26.02
C VAL A 90 -4.88 1.30 -24.71
N TYR A 91 -5.47 1.87 -23.65
CA TYR A 91 -4.99 1.73 -22.28
C TYR A 91 -5.64 0.53 -21.59
N THR A 92 -4.82 -0.39 -21.10
CA THR A 92 -5.27 -1.54 -20.30
C THR A 92 -4.74 -1.40 -18.88
N TYR A 93 -5.63 -1.44 -17.88
CA TYR A 93 -5.26 -1.38 -16.47
C TYR A 93 -5.04 -2.79 -15.92
N TYR A 94 -3.93 -2.95 -15.20
CA TYR A 94 -3.53 -4.20 -14.57
C TYR A 94 -3.46 -4.04 -13.06
N ASP A 95 -4.03 -5.01 -12.36
CA ASP A 95 -3.80 -5.25 -10.94
C ASP A 95 -2.70 -6.30 -10.78
N ILE A 96 -1.58 -5.93 -10.16
CA ILE A 96 -0.41 -6.77 -9.99
C ILE A 96 -0.37 -7.26 -8.55
N LEU A 97 -0.50 -8.58 -8.36
CA LEU A 97 -0.32 -9.22 -7.06
C LEU A 97 1.06 -9.89 -7.02
N VAL A 98 1.97 -9.36 -6.21
CA VAL A 98 3.26 -10.00 -5.97
C VAL A 98 3.17 -10.88 -4.74
N LYS A 99 3.47 -12.17 -4.90
CA LYS A 99 3.53 -13.19 -3.84
C LYS A 99 4.97 -13.40 -3.38
N SER A 100 5.14 -13.89 -2.16
CA SER A 100 6.46 -14.29 -1.66
C SER A 100 7.13 -15.27 -2.61
N SER A 101 8.45 -15.11 -2.78
CA SER A 101 9.27 -16.22 -3.29
C SER A 101 9.22 -17.29 -2.22
N ILE A 102 8.66 -18.45 -2.54
CA ILE A 102 8.84 -19.65 -1.73
C ILE A 102 10.29 -20.08 -1.81
#